data_AF-A0A3B5AN21-F1
#
_entry.id   AF-A0A3B5AN21-F1
#
_cell.length_a   1.000
_cell.length_b   1.000
_cell.length_c   1.000
_cell.angle_alpha   90.00
_cell.angle_beta   90.00
_cell.angle_gamma   90.00
#
_symmetry.space_group_name_H-M   'P 1'
#
loop_
_entity.id
_entity.type
_entity.pdbx_description
1 polymer ?
#
loop_
_entity_poly.entity_id
_entity_poly.type
_entity_poly.pdbx_seq_one_letter_code
_entity_poly.pdbx_strand_id
1 'polypeptide(L)'
;MDFQIHDRRVSLFLDGLEEDGTPFDTQLLTTRLSDIGEDGAMWVGLSSNGSNQFIGRMQDFRFYPATLTNREIVELYSGVLPELHVQSECRCPPSHPRVHPLVERYCIPNAVDDTTNDRVLRLNLNAHPLSYINDQDMGTTWLSKIMTTQELDEGVTITVDLANGQYQVMHLE
;
A
#
# COMPACT_ATOMS: atom_id res chain seq x y z
N MET A 1 -13.86 10.99 -4.13
CA MET A 1 -12.62 11.48 -4.77
C MET A 1 -11.63 11.77 -3.67
N ASP A 2 -10.41 11.25 -3.79
CA ASP A 2 -9.32 11.48 -2.83
C ASP A 2 -8.07 11.98 -3.56
N PHE A 3 -7.21 12.68 -2.83
CA PHE A 3 -6.06 13.38 -3.37
C PHE A 3 -4.87 13.33 -2.40
N GLN A 4 -3.74 12.89 -2.93
CA GLN A 4 -2.50 12.69 -2.18
C GLN A 4 -1.37 13.49 -2.81
N ILE A 5 -0.53 14.11 -1.97
CA ILE A 5 0.74 14.71 -2.41
C ILE A 5 1.89 14.07 -1.64
N HIS A 6 2.93 13.63 -2.36
CA HIS A 6 4.21 13.23 -1.77
C HIS A 6 5.37 13.69 -2.64
N ASP A 7 6.39 14.32 -2.04
CA ASP A 7 7.62 14.78 -2.72
C ASP A 7 7.38 15.33 -4.14
N ARG A 8 6.42 16.26 -4.26
CA ARG A 8 5.97 16.91 -5.51
C ARG A 8 5.18 16.05 -6.51
N ARG A 9 4.85 14.81 -6.20
CA ARG A 9 3.91 14.02 -7.01
C ARG A 9 2.52 14.10 -6.38
N VAL A 10 1.55 14.43 -7.22
CA VAL A 10 0.13 14.45 -6.91
C VAL A 10 -0.47 13.18 -7.46
N SER A 11 -1.14 12.39 -6.65
CA SER A 11 -1.92 11.23 -7.10
C SER A 11 -3.41 11.48 -6.87
N LEU A 12 -4.21 11.26 -7.91
CA LEU A 12 -5.65 11.43 -7.93
C LEU A 12 -6.35 10.06 -7.91
N PHE A 13 -7.34 9.93 -7.05
CA PHE A 13 -8.11 8.69 -6.86
C PHE A 13 -9.59 8.97 -7.10
N LEU A 14 -10.16 8.26 -8.07
CA LEU A 14 -11.58 8.29 -8.39
C LEU A 14 -12.19 6.98 -7.91
N ASP A 15 -13.02 7.06 -6.87
CA ASP A 15 -13.69 5.91 -6.25
C ASP A 15 -12.74 4.77 -5.78
N GLY A 16 -11.48 5.11 -5.47
CA GLY A 16 -10.46 4.19 -5.00
C GLY A 16 -9.28 4.07 -5.97
N LEU A 17 -8.74 2.86 -6.08
CA LEU A 17 -7.69 2.49 -7.05
C LEU A 17 -8.31 1.98 -8.34
N GLU A 18 -7.55 2.09 -9.43
CA GLU A 18 -7.85 1.38 -10.66
C GLU A 18 -7.68 -0.15 -10.48
N GLU A 19 -8.12 -0.93 -11.47
CA GLU A 19 -8.08 -2.40 -11.44
C GLU A 19 -6.65 -2.96 -11.24
N ASP A 20 -5.64 -2.20 -11.68
CA ASP A 20 -4.22 -2.52 -11.55
C ASP A 20 -3.59 -2.03 -10.21
N GLY A 21 -4.39 -1.45 -9.31
CA GLY A 21 -3.92 -0.95 -8.02
C GLY A 21 -3.23 0.42 -8.07
N THR A 22 -3.35 1.14 -9.18
CA THR A 22 -2.75 2.47 -9.38
C THR A 22 -3.77 3.61 -9.18
N PRO A 23 -3.32 4.85 -8.93
CA PRO A 23 -4.18 6.02 -8.98
C PRO A 23 -4.64 6.30 -10.42
N PHE A 24 -5.85 6.85 -10.56
CA PHE A 24 -6.42 7.29 -11.85
C PHE A 24 -5.50 8.25 -12.62
N ASP A 25 -4.83 9.16 -11.92
CA ASP A 25 -3.81 10.01 -12.52
C ASP A 25 -2.71 10.34 -11.51
N THR A 26 -1.51 10.60 -12.00
CA THR A 26 -0.42 11.14 -11.17
C THR A 26 0.36 12.21 -11.92
N GLN A 27 0.41 13.40 -11.34
CA GLN A 27 1.03 14.58 -11.93
C GLN A 27 2.25 15.02 -11.13
N LEU A 28 3.30 15.45 -11.84
CA LEU A 28 4.46 16.07 -11.21
C LEU A 28 4.21 17.57 -11.03
N LEU A 29 4.26 18.04 -9.79
CA LEU A 29 4.25 19.45 -9.46
C LEU A 29 5.60 20.06 -9.87
N THR A 30 5.58 20.80 -10.98
CA THR A 30 6.74 21.51 -11.53
C THR A 30 7.21 22.67 -10.63
N THR A 31 6.32 23.17 -9.77
CA THR A 31 6.58 24.28 -8.85
C THR A 31 6.18 23.92 -7.43
N ARG A 32 6.77 24.60 -6.44
CA ARG A 32 6.31 24.46 -5.06
C ARG A 32 4.92 25.07 -4.95
N LEU A 33 4.04 24.41 -4.20
CA LEU A 33 2.81 25.02 -3.74
C LEU A 33 3.20 26.12 -2.74
N SER A 34 3.12 27.37 -3.18
CA SER A 34 3.29 28.54 -2.31
C SER A 34 1.93 28.92 -1.75
N ASP A 35 1.86 29.10 -0.44
CA ASP A 35 0.68 29.66 0.21
C ASP A 35 0.43 31.07 -0.33
N ILE A 36 -0.74 31.29 -0.94
CA ILE A 36 -1.06 32.55 -1.61
C ILE A 36 -1.68 33.50 -0.55
N GLY A 37 -0.83 33.99 0.36
CA GLY A 37 -1.16 35.03 1.34
C GLY A 37 -2.10 34.60 2.48
N GLU A 38 -2.12 35.38 3.58
CA GLU A 38 -2.91 35.08 4.79
C GLU A 38 -4.45 35.02 4.55
N ASP A 39 -4.93 35.49 3.40
CA ASP A 39 -6.34 35.46 2.98
C ASP A 39 -6.64 34.43 1.85
N GLY A 40 -5.69 33.53 1.56
CA GLY A 40 -5.81 32.54 0.48
C GLY A 40 -6.87 31.47 0.79
N ALA A 41 -8.03 31.54 0.12
CA ALA A 41 -8.98 30.44 0.14
C ALA A 41 -8.49 29.28 -0.77
N MET A 42 -8.58 28.04 -0.28
CA MET A 42 -8.38 26.85 -1.11
C MET A 42 -9.55 26.72 -2.10
N TRP A 43 -9.23 26.57 -3.38
CA TRP A 43 -10.23 26.33 -4.43
C TRP A 43 -10.03 24.94 -5.03
N VAL A 44 -11.13 24.22 -5.24
CA VAL A 44 -11.15 22.93 -5.91
C VAL A 44 -12.01 23.06 -7.17
N GLY A 45 -11.53 22.54 -8.30
CA GLY A 45 -12.25 22.56 -9.57
C GLY A 45 -12.12 23.86 -10.38
N LEU A 46 -11.05 24.63 -10.18
CA LEU A 46 -10.71 25.84 -10.95
C LEU A 46 -9.20 25.85 -11.19
N SER A 47 -8.75 26.40 -12.32
CA SER A 47 -7.31 26.63 -12.53
C SER A 47 -6.82 27.84 -11.74
N SER A 48 -5.50 27.96 -11.55
CA SER A 48 -4.87 29.01 -10.72
C SER A 48 -5.16 30.44 -11.17
N ASN A 49 -5.48 30.65 -12.45
CA ASN A 49 -5.90 31.93 -13.03
C ASN A 49 -7.44 32.14 -13.01
N GLY A 50 -8.19 31.27 -12.34
CA GLY A 50 -9.66 31.31 -12.26
C GLY A 50 -10.40 30.80 -13.51
N SER A 51 -9.69 30.30 -14.52
CA SER A 51 -10.30 29.71 -15.72
C SER A 51 -10.67 28.23 -15.54
N ASN A 52 -11.21 27.61 -16.60
CA ASN A 52 -11.47 26.16 -16.66
C ASN A 52 -12.22 25.61 -15.44
N GLN A 53 -13.29 26.29 -15.06
CA GLN A 53 -14.14 25.83 -13.98
C GLN A 53 -14.70 24.44 -14.31
N PHE A 54 -14.54 23.52 -13.39
CA PHE A 54 -15.11 22.18 -13.47
C PHE A 54 -16.64 22.28 -13.57
N ILE A 55 -17.18 21.73 -14.65
CA ILE A 55 -18.63 21.66 -14.88
C ILE A 55 -19.11 20.26 -14.52
N GLY A 56 -19.61 20.09 -13.31
CA GLY A 56 -20.07 18.81 -12.79
C GLY A 56 -20.48 18.90 -11.31
N ARG A 57 -20.67 17.75 -10.67
CA ARG A 57 -20.93 17.63 -9.23
C ARG A 57 -19.73 16.98 -8.55
N MET A 58 -19.26 17.58 -7.47
CA MET A 58 -18.29 16.98 -6.56
C MET A 58 -19.02 16.62 -5.28
N GLN A 59 -19.13 15.33 -4.99
CA GLN A 59 -19.91 14.85 -3.84
C GLN A 59 -19.15 14.96 -2.52
N ASP A 60 -17.85 14.65 -2.55
CA ASP A 60 -16.96 14.68 -1.39
C ASP A 60 -15.54 14.97 -1.86
N PHE A 61 -14.83 15.80 -1.09
CA PHE A 61 -13.41 16.11 -1.25
C PHE A 61 -12.78 16.08 0.12
N ARG A 62 -11.73 15.27 0.26
CA ARG A 62 -11.01 15.10 1.52
C ARG A 62 -9.56 15.51 1.31
N PHE A 63 -9.02 16.18 2.32
CA PHE A 63 -7.62 16.54 2.39
C PHE A 63 -7.07 16.03 3.72
N TYR A 64 -5.98 15.30 3.65
CA TYR A 64 -5.34 14.68 4.81
C TYR A 64 -4.02 15.37 5.13
N PRO A 65 -3.68 15.56 6.41
CA PRO A 65 -2.40 16.16 6.81
C PRO A 65 -1.21 15.22 6.56
N ALA A 66 -1.48 13.98 6.18
CA ALA A 66 -0.48 12.98 5.85
C ALA A 66 -0.79 12.37 4.47
N THR A 67 0.27 12.00 3.78
CA THR A 67 0.22 11.19 2.57
C THR A 67 -0.33 9.81 2.90
N LEU A 68 -1.47 9.44 2.31
CA LEU A 68 -2.05 8.11 2.43
C LEU A 68 -1.42 7.13 1.43
N THR A 69 -1.39 5.85 1.77
CA THR A 69 -1.05 4.76 0.87
C THR A 69 -2.23 4.39 -0.03
N ASN A 70 -1.96 3.72 -1.15
CA ASN A 70 -3.01 3.29 -2.07
C ASN A 70 -4.07 2.40 -1.37
N ARG A 71 -3.63 1.50 -0.47
CA ARG A 71 -4.53 0.63 0.32
C ARG A 71 -5.36 1.41 1.34
N GLU A 72 -4.81 2.47 1.93
CA GLU A 72 -5.56 3.35 2.85
C GLU A 72 -6.70 4.08 2.15
N ILE A 73 -6.49 4.50 0.91
CA ILE A 73 -7.52 5.18 0.12
C ILE A 73 -8.69 4.22 -0.16
N VAL A 74 -8.41 2.94 -0.42
CA VAL A 74 -9.45 1.90 -0.54
C VAL A 74 -10.15 1.67 0.80
N GLU A 75 -9.41 1.58 1.90
CA GLU A 75 -9.96 1.42 3.26
C GLU A 75 -10.93 2.55 3.61
N LEU A 76 -10.57 3.80 3.30
CA LEU A 76 -11.41 4.98 3.57
C LEU A 76 -12.73 4.98 2.80
N TYR A 77 -12.74 4.41 1.61
CA TYR A 77 -13.94 4.36 0.76
C TYR A 77 -14.81 3.13 1.06
N SER A 78 -14.19 1.95 1.21
CA SER A 78 -14.87 0.67 1.36
C SER A 78 -15.14 0.27 2.82
N GLY A 79 -14.42 0.86 3.78
CA GLY A 79 -14.38 0.44 5.18
C GLY A 79 -13.56 -0.83 5.42
N VAL A 80 -12.89 -1.37 4.39
CA VAL A 80 -12.11 -2.61 4.46
C VAL A 80 -10.70 -2.35 3.93
N LEU A 81 -9.68 -2.63 4.74
CA LEU A 81 -8.30 -2.61 4.27
C LEU A 81 -8.07 -3.81 3.33
N PRO A 82 -7.62 -3.60 2.07
CA PRO A 82 -7.40 -4.71 1.14
C PRO A 82 -6.39 -5.71 1.71
N GLU A 83 -6.75 -6.99 1.80
CA GLU A 83 -5.85 -8.02 2.36
C GLU A 83 -4.61 -8.25 1.50
N LEU A 84 -3.49 -8.61 2.15
CA LEU A 84 -2.27 -9.10 1.53
C LEU A 84 -1.93 -10.47 2.11
N HIS A 85 -1.11 -11.25 1.41
CA HIS A 85 -0.74 -12.57 1.92
C HIS A 85 0.10 -12.49 3.20
N VAL A 86 1.05 -11.55 3.23
CA VAL A 86 1.95 -11.35 4.37
C VAL A 86 1.62 -10.06 5.12
N GLN A 87 1.27 -10.16 6.40
CA GLN A 87 1.17 -9.01 7.32
C GLN A 87 0.37 -7.84 6.70
N SER A 88 -0.91 -8.06 6.41
CA SER A 88 -1.82 -7.07 5.80
C SER A 88 -1.80 -5.73 6.52
N GLU A 89 -1.71 -5.73 7.84
CA GLU A 89 -1.66 -4.55 8.69
C GLU A 89 -0.42 -3.68 8.46
N CYS A 90 0.66 -4.24 7.90
CA CYS A 90 1.89 -3.51 7.66
C CYS A 90 1.78 -2.66 6.38
N ARG A 91 1.88 -1.35 6.56
CA ARG A 91 1.63 -0.34 5.52
C ARG A 91 2.92 0.06 4.81
N CYS A 92 2.76 0.50 3.57
CA CYS A 92 3.85 1.10 2.83
C CYS A 92 4.21 2.49 3.38
N PRO A 93 5.46 2.96 3.22
CA PRO A 93 5.82 4.31 3.61
C PRO A 93 5.23 5.34 2.62
N PRO A 94 5.01 6.60 3.06
CA PRO A 94 4.55 7.69 2.21
C PRO A 94 5.31 7.89 0.89
N SER A 95 6.62 7.60 0.89
CA SER A 95 7.46 7.72 -0.30
C SER A 95 7.17 6.69 -1.38
N HIS A 96 6.63 5.53 -0.98
CA HIS A 96 6.36 4.40 -1.85
C HIS A 96 4.96 3.88 -1.55
N PRO A 97 3.88 4.62 -1.83
CA PRO A 97 2.54 4.33 -1.32
C PRO A 97 1.87 3.08 -1.92
N ARG A 98 2.44 2.49 -2.98
CA ARG A 98 1.89 1.34 -3.70
C ARG A 98 2.63 0.06 -3.31
N VAL A 99 1.90 -1.02 -3.01
CA VAL A 99 2.51 -2.34 -2.82
C VAL A 99 3.05 -2.83 -4.16
N HIS A 100 4.23 -3.44 -4.18
CA HIS A 100 4.82 -3.96 -5.41
C HIS A 100 4.01 -5.20 -5.87
N PRO A 101 3.39 -5.18 -7.07
CA PRO A 101 2.41 -6.20 -7.44
C PRO A 101 3.02 -7.58 -7.70
N LEU A 102 4.28 -7.63 -8.13
CA LEU A 102 5.00 -8.89 -8.33
C LEU A 102 5.65 -9.46 -7.05
N VAL A 103 5.89 -8.63 -6.03
CA VAL A 103 6.66 -9.03 -4.83
C VAL A 103 6.16 -8.23 -3.62
N GLU A 104 5.16 -8.73 -2.91
CA GLU A 104 4.44 -8.00 -1.84
C GLU A 104 5.30 -7.51 -0.67
N ARG A 105 6.53 -8.02 -0.49
CA ARG A 105 7.46 -7.52 0.54
C ARG A 105 8.01 -6.13 0.24
N TYR A 106 7.82 -5.62 -0.97
CA TYR A 106 8.28 -4.30 -1.38
C TYR A 106 7.11 -3.33 -1.61
N CYS A 107 7.44 -2.05 -1.50
CA CYS A 107 6.60 -0.95 -1.92
C CYS A 107 7.31 -0.13 -2.99
N ILE A 108 6.55 0.45 -3.91
CA ILE A 108 7.01 1.27 -5.03
C ILE A 108 6.27 2.61 -5.07
N PRO A 109 6.84 3.66 -5.71
CA PRO A 109 6.13 4.92 -5.92
C PRO A 109 4.90 4.75 -6.82
N ASN A 110 4.02 5.75 -6.83
CA ASN A 110 3.02 5.87 -7.89
C ASN A 110 3.66 6.37 -9.20
N ALA A 111 3.02 6.08 -10.33
CA ALA A 111 3.48 6.44 -11.69
C ALA A 111 4.90 5.97 -12.01
N VAL A 112 5.15 4.70 -11.73
CA VAL A 112 6.32 3.93 -12.15
C VAL A 112 5.84 2.56 -12.64
N ASP A 113 6.64 1.92 -13.48
CA ASP A 113 6.37 0.55 -13.94
C ASP A 113 6.46 -0.44 -12.79
N ASP A 114 5.69 -1.52 -12.88
CA ASP A 114 5.66 -2.60 -11.88
C ASP A 114 6.96 -3.40 -11.78
N THR A 115 7.89 -3.18 -12.71
CA THR A 115 9.23 -3.76 -12.71
C THR A 115 10.29 -2.79 -12.20
N THR A 116 9.88 -1.64 -11.62
CA THR A 116 10.82 -0.63 -11.14
C THR A 116 11.79 -1.20 -10.08
N ASN A 117 13.04 -0.73 -10.13
CA ASN A 117 14.01 -0.98 -9.06
C ASN A 117 13.93 0.07 -7.95
N ASP A 118 13.16 1.16 -8.15
CA ASP A 118 12.87 2.15 -7.12
C ASP A 118 11.83 1.57 -6.16
N ARG A 119 12.33 0.82 -5.18
CA ARG A 119 11.51 0.07 -4.24
C ARG A 119 12.14 0.05 -2.85
N VAL A 120 11.28 0.01 -1.84
CA VAL A 120 11.67 -0.10 -0.43
C VAL A 120 11.00 -1.29 0.21
N LEU A 121 11.62 -1.86 1.25
CA LEU A 121 10.99 -2.94 2.01
C LEU A 121 9.72 -2.41 2.70
N ARG A 122 8.62 -3.15 2.54
CA ARG A 122 7.37 -2.93 3.27
C ARG A 122 7.52 -3.41 4.71
N LEU A 123 8.08 -4.61 4.86
CA LEU A 123 8.31 -5.25 6.15
C LEU A 123 9.74 -4.93 6.63
N ASN A 124 9.94 -4.93 7.94
CA ASN A 124 11.28 -4.80 8.49
C ASN A 124 12.18 -5.94 7.97
N LEU A 125 13.46 -5.67 7.68
CA LEU A 125 14.40 -6.69 7.21
C LEU A 125 14.56 -7.86 8.21
N ASN A 126 14.34 -7.60 9.50
CA ASN A 126 14.39 -8.60 10.57
C ASN A 126 13.00 -9.20 10.89
N ALA A 127 11.98 -8.90 10.10
CA ALA A 127 10.67 -9.52 10.24
C ALA A 127 10.71 -10.92 9.65
N HIS A 128 10.27 -11.91 10.43
CA HIS A 128 10.18 -13.30 10.00
C HIS A 128 8.80 -13.90 10.37
N PRO A 129 7.69 -13.30 9.91
CA PRO A 129 6.34 -13.74 10.26
C PRO A 129 6.05 -15.15 9.71
N LEU A 130 5.09 -15.83 10.33
CA LEU A 130 4.66 -17.19 9.93
C LEU A 130 4.18 -17.26 8.47
N SER A 131 3.58 -16.19 7.97
CA SER A 131 3.08 -16.10 6.59
C SER A 131 4.18 -16.24 5.52
N TYR A 132 5.47 -16.10 5.88
CA TYR A 132 6.58 -16.37 4.96
C TYR A 132 6.76 -17.86 4.61
N ILE A 133 6.11 -18.78 5.32
CA ILE A 133 6.22 -20.22 5.01
C ILE A 133 5.62 -20.55 3.63
N ASN A 134 4.65 -19.76 3.16
CA ASN A 134 3.89 -20.05 1.94
C ASN A 134 3.61 -18.80 1.08
N ASP A 135 4.45 -17.77 1.18
CA ASP A 135 4.29 -16.50 0.43
C ASP A 135 4.80 -16.54 -1.01
N GLN A 136 5.33 -17.68 -1.46
CA GLN A 136 5.92 -17.89 -2.79
C GLN A 136 7.12 -16.96 -3.08
N ASP A 137 7.75 -16.38 -2.05
CA ASP A 137 8.93 -15.53 -2.20
C ASP A 137 10.19 -16.24 -1.67
N MET A 138 11.06 -16.65 -2.59
CA MET A 138 12.32 -17.35 -2.23
C MET A 138 13.30 -16.51 -1.40
N GLY A 139 13.10 -15.20 -1.27
CA GLY A 139 13.96 -14.34 -0.47
C GLY A 139 13.44 -14.05 0.94
N THR A 140 12.34 -14.67 1.36
CA THR A 140 11.80 -14.57 2.73
C THR A 140 11.94 -15.92 3.44
N THR A 141 11.96 -15.90 4.77
CA THR A 141 12.01 -17.13 5.58
C THR A 141 11.41 -16.85 6.95
N TRP A 142 10.52 -17.73 7.40
CA TRP A 142 10.03 -17.72 8.79
C TRP A 142 11.12 -18.23 9.74
N LEU A 143 11.24 -17.60 10.90
CA LEU A 143 12.16 -18.00 11.95
C LEU A 143 11.37 -18.24 13.25
N SER A 144 11.65 -19.35 13.92
CA SER A 144 11.16 -19.59 15.27
C SER A 144 11.82 -18.65 16.27
N LYS A 145 11.27 -18.59 17.48
CA LYS A 145 12.01 -18.00 18.62
C LYS A 145 13.30 -18.78 18.87
N ILE A 146 14.26 -18.11 19.49
CA ILE A 146 15.42 -18.78 20.10
C ILE A 146 14.90 -19.62 21.27
N MET A 147 15.30 -20.89 21.32
CA MET A 147 14.86 -21.85 22.32
C MET A 147 15.98 -22.21 23.27
N THR A 148 15.62 -22.41 24.53
CA THR A 148 16.43 -23.14 25.50
C THR A 148 16.47 -24.63 25.17
N THR A 149 17.41 -25.36 25.77
CA THR A 149 17.52 -26.82 25.58
C THR A 149 16.25 -27.57 25.99
N GLN A 150 15.50 -27.07 26.98
CA GLN A 150 14.24 -27.69 27.41
C GLN A 150 13.11 -27.44 26.39
N GLU A 151 13.02 -26.25 25.82
CA GLU A 151 12.03 -25.93 24.77
C GLU A 151 12.32 -26.68 23.46
N LEU A 152 13.59 -27.00 23.20
CA LEU A 152 14.00 -27.84 22.07
C LEU A 152 13.42 -29.26 22.18
N ASP A 153 13.26 -29.80 23.39
CA ASP A 153 12.63 -31.12 23.60
C ASP A 153 11.11 -31.08 23.31
N GLU A 154 10.46 -29.92 23.50
CA GLU A 154 9.05 -29.68 23.17
C GLU A 154 8.84 -29.40 21.67
N GLY A 155 9.81 -28.76 21.01
CA GLY A 155 9.82 -28.47 19.58
C GLY A 155 8.93 -27.29 19.16
N VAL A 156 8.79 -27.09 17.83
CA VAL A 156 7.83 -26.14 17.24
C VAL A 156 6.75 -26.91 16.50
N THR A 157 5.50 -26.56 16.72
CA THR A 157 4.37 -27.05 15.93
C THR A 157 3.87 -25.93 15.01
N ILE A 158 3.78 -26.22 13.71
CA ILE A 158 3.10 -25.38 12.72
C ILE A 158 1.82 -26.12 12.32
N THR A 159 0.68 -25.46 12.49
CA THR A 159 -0.62 -26.01 12.10
C THR A 159 -1.04 -25.39 10.77
N VAL A 160 -1.46 -26.24 9.82
CA VAL A 160 -1.99 -25.81 8.53
C VAL A 160 -3.42 -26.30 8.41
N ASP A 161 -4.35 -25.36 8.38
CA ASP A 161 -5.76 -25.64 8.18
C ASP A 161 -6.10 -25.54 6.69
N LEU A 162 -6.29 -26.69 6.05
CA LEU A 162 -6.70 -26.75 4.65
C LEU A 162 -8.19 -26.44 4.55
N ALA A 163 -8.51 -25.25 4.03
CA ALA A 163 -9.89 -24.88 3.72
C ALA A 163 -10.46 -25.78 2.61
N ASN A 164 -11.78 -25.97 2.58
CA ASN A 164 -12.54 -26.64 1.50
C ASN A 164 -12.55 -28.19 1.47
N GLY A 165 -12.30 -28.86 2.59
CA GLY A 165 -12.70 -30.26 2.78
C GLY A 165 -11.54 -31.23 3.04
N GLN A 166 -11.67 -32.47 2.56
CA GLN A 166 -10.68 -33.52 2.76
C GLN A 166 -9.72 -33.61 1.58
N TYR A 167 -8.42 -33.62 1.89
CA TYR A 167 -7.34 -33.68 0.91
C TYR A 167 -6.52 -34.96 1.05
N GLN A 168 -6.10 -35.52 -0.08
CA GLN A 168 -5.07 -36.55 -0.12
C GLN A 168 -3.72 -35.87 -0.32
N VAL A 169 -2.90 -35.82 0.74
CA VAL A 169 -1.57 -35.20 0.72
C VAL A 169 -0.55 -36.20 0.16
N MET A 170 0.09 -35.86 -0.96
CA MET A 170 1.07 -36.73 -1.62
C MET A 170 2.50 -36.42 -1.18
N HIS A 171 2.82 -35.13 -0.99
CA HIS A 171 4.09 -34.65 -0.48
C HIS A 171 3.92 -33.29 0.20
N LEU A 172 4.89 -32.93 1.04
CA LEU A 172 5.10 -31.58 1.57
C LEU A 172 6.53 -31.20 1.18
N GLU A 173 6.70 -30.00 0.61
CA GLU A 173 8.00 -29.45 0.21
C GLU A 173 8.36 -28.25 1.09
#